data_AF-A0A133MV65-F1
#
_entry.id   AF-A0A133MV65-F1
#
_cell.length_a   1.000
_cell.length_b   1.000
_cell.length_c   1.000
_cell.angle_alpha   90.00
_cell.angle_beta   90.00
_cell.angle_gamma   90.00
#
_symmetry.space_group_name_H-M   'P 1'
#
loop_
_entity.id
_entity.type
_entity.pdbx_description
1 polymer ?
#
loop_
_entity_poly.entity_id
_entity_poly.type
_entity_poly.pdbx_seq_one_letter_code
_entity_poly.pdbx_strand_id
1 'polypeptide(L)'
;MQISNVDIKLNSDDLMSFINDFVKIKGLEIKSLKINNGIEVEGVFKKVLALGFKATLDILGVEGDNLVVGVSKAKLMSVGILKPFRKIGLKIALKGFKNQGILVKEDKILVGYKTILGNIPFLNLNFKELKIQGEVLNIGLEKIDVELSKIKEPVLEIEVRDDIEEEEKTDDYIMSIDVQKVEDMYTSSREYVVNHIPEKAKDYKDYIMFLPDIVALIFRLLKDNRVPMKTKAVVGASLGYVVCPFDILPDKIPFVGALDDLSVIFFALNRIINDVDINVILENWQGENEFVVILRKTVEFFSGFTGANNLDNIYEVIDVITN
;
A
#
# COMPACT_ATOMS: atom_id res chain seq x y z
N MET A 1 -20.94 33.10 16.21
CA MET A 1 -20.53 33.23 17.62
C MET A 1 -19.00 33.29 17.64
N GLN A 2 -18.41 34.21 18.38
CA GLN A 2 -16.95 34.36 18.48
C GLN A 2 -16.49 33.93 19.87
N ILE A 3 -15.58 32.96 19.92
CA ILE A 3 -14.96 32.52 21.17
C ILE A 3 -13.53 33.05 21.18
N SER A 4 -13.21 33.87 22.19
CA SER A 4 -11.94 34.58 22.25
C SER A 4 -10.75 33.64 22.43
N ASN A 5 -10.82 32.70 23.39
CA ASN A 5 -9.79 31.71 23.66
C ASN A 5 -10.39 30.40 24.19
N VAL A 6 -9.75 29.28 23.85
CA VAL A 6 -10.02 27.95 24.42
C VAL A 6 -8.69 27.24 24.65
N ASP A 7 -8.45 26.79 25.87
CA ASP A 7 -7.29 25.96 26.21
C ASP A 7 -7.75 24.52 26.48
N ILE A 8 -7.18 23.58 25.74
CA ILE A 8 -7.51 22.16 25.80
C ILE A 8 -6.26 21.39 26.22
N LYS A 9 -6.44 20.42 27.11
CA LYS A 9 -5.41 19.47 27.52
C LYS A 9 -5.90 18.07 27.20
N LEU A 10 -5.16 17.35 26.36
CA LEU A 10 -5.47 15.98 25.96
C LEU A 10 -4.41 15.03 26.50
N ASN A 11 -4.87 13.95 27.13
CA ASN A 11 -4.02 12.81 27.47
C ASN A 11 -4.03 11.77 26.32
N SER A 12 -3.32 10.65 26.53
CA SER A 12 -3.21 9.59 25.51
C SER A 12 -4.56 8.95 25.16
N ASP A 13 -5.44 8.76 26.15
CA ASP A 13 -6.75 8.13 25.96
C ASP A 13 -7.70 9.07 25.20
N ASP A 14 -7.68 10.37 25.53
CA ASP A 14 -8.48 11.38 24.82
C ASP A 14 -8.09 11.45 23.33
N LEU A 15 -6.79 11.46 23.05
CA LEU A 15 -6.27 11.51 21.69
C LEU A 15 -6.57 10.21 20.92
N MET A 16 -6.48 9.06 21.59
CA MET A 16 -6.86 7.77 21.00
C MET A 16 -8.35 7.73 20.62
N SER A 17 -9.23 8.22 21.50
CA SER A 17 -10.68 8.32 21.20
C SER A 17 -10.93 9.23 20.01
N PHE A 18 -10.30 10.40 19.97
CA PHE A 18 -10.44 11.34 18.86
C PHE A 18 -10.00 10.71 17.52
N ILE A 19 -8.87 10.00 17.51
CA ILE A 19 -8.40 9.32 16.30
C ILE A 19 -9.42 8.26 15.85
N ASN A 20 -9.95 7.46 16.76
CA ASN A 20 -10.92 6.42 16.41
C ASN A 20 -12.24 7.00 15.85
N ASP A 21 -12.68 8.14 16.37
CA ASP A 21 -13.94 8.77 15.98
C ASP A 21 -13.84 9.51 14.64
N PHE A 22 -12.72 10.21 14.41
CA PHE A 22 -12.57 11.15 13.29
C PHE A 22 -11.61 10.69 12.20
N VAL A 23 -10.61 9.86 12.51
CA VAL A 23 -9.59 9.41 11.54
C VAL A 23 -9.99 8.05 10.98
N LYS A 24 -10.92 8.05 10.03
CA LYS A 24 -11.42 6.82 9.38
C LYS A 24 -10.59 6.42 8.15
N ILE A 25 -9.33 6.07 8.40
CA ILE A 25 -8.43 5.57 7.35
C ILE A 25 -8.69 4.11 7.07
N LYS A 26 -9.15 3.80 5.85
CA LYS A 26 -9.42 2.43 5.42
C LYS A 26 -8.14 1.59 5.54
N GLY A 27 -8.24 0.51 6.31
CA GLY A 27 -7.13 -0.40 6.57
C GLY A 27 -6.18 0.06 7.68
N LEU A 28 -6.28 1.27 8.22
CA LEU A 28 -5.45 1.67 9.37
C LEU A 28 -6.09 1.23 10.68
N GLU A 29 -5.34 0.49 11.48
CA GLU A 29 -5.70 0.07 12.82
C GLU A 29 -4.63 0.58 13.79
N ILE A 30 -4.95 1.58 14.61
CA ILE A 30 -4.06 2.03 15.69
C ILE A 30 -4.26 1.08 16.88
N LYS A 31 -3.18 0.44 17.32
CA LYS A 31 -3.19 -0.52 18.44
C LYS A 31 -2.90 0.14 19.77
N SER A 32 -1.97 1.10 19.77
CA SER A 32 -1.67 1.88 20.96
C SER A 32 -1.15 3.27 20.59
N LEU A 33 -1.43 4.22 21.47
CA LEU A 33 -0.93 5.57 21.41
C LEU A 33 -0.46 5.97 22.80
N LYS A 34 0.71 6.60 22.90
CA LYS A 34 1.25 7.15 24.15
C LYS A 34 1.86 8.51 23.91
N ILE A 35 1.49 9.49 24.74
CA ILE A 35 2.11 10.81 24.75
C ILE A 35 3.25 10.80 25.78
N ASN A 36 4.48 11.01 25.35
CA ASN A 36 5.66 11.15 26.20
C ASN A 36 6.76 11.95 25.48
N ASN A 37 6.77 13.28 25.66
CA ASN A 37 7.66 14.21 24.95
C ASN A 37 7.58 14.12 23.41
N GLY A 38 6.50 13.52 22.91
CA GLY A 38 6.22 13.11 21.54
C GLY A 38 5.02 12.17 21.57
N ILE A 39 4.45 11.82 20.41
CA ILE A 39 3.33 10.88 20.30
C ILE A 39 3.90 9.57 19.74
N GLU A 40 4.03 8.57 20.60
CA GLU A 40 4.34 7.21 20.17
C GLU A 40 3.07 6.52 19.70
N VAL A 41 3.07 6.05 18.46
CA VAL A 41 1.95 5.35 17.84
C VAL A 41 2.42 3.98 17.36
N GLU A 42 1.69 2.94 17.74
CA GLU A 42 1.85 1.60 17.20
C GLU A 42 0.55 1.16 16.53
N GLY A 43 0.65 0.59 15.34
CA GLY A 43 -0.52 0.18 14.58
C GLY A 43 -0.20 -0.85 13.52
N VAL A 44 -1.23 -1.22 12.77
CA VAL A 44 -1.15 -2.07 11.60
C VAL A 44 -1.92 -1.39 10.48
N PHE A 45 -1.33 -1.30 9.30
CA PHE A 45 -2.02 -0.91 8.09
C PHE A 45 -2.31 -2.13 7.23
N LYS A 46 -3.59 -2.50 7.05
CA LYS A 46 -4.13 -3.64 6.30
C LYS A 46 -4.92 -3.14 5.09
N LYS A 47 -4.23 -2.79 4.00
CA LYS A 47 -4.88 -2.48 2.72
C LYS A 47 -4.73 -3.59 1.70
N VAL A 48 -3.50 -4.04 1.48
CA VAL A 48 -3.18 -5.21 0.64
C VAL A 48 -2.34 -6.22 1.42
N LEU A 49 -1.51 -5.73 2.33
CA LEU A 49 -0.72 -6.53 3.26
C LEU A 49 -0.82 -5.92 4.65
N ALA A 50 -0.75 -6.75 5.69
CA ALA A 50 -0.79 -6.31 7.08
C ALA A 50 0.58 -5.77 7.56
N LEU A 51 0.80 -4.46 7.44
CA LEU A 51 2.06 -3.82 7.81
C LEU A 51 1.99 -3.27 9.23
N GLY A 52 2.64 -3.95 10.16
CA GLY A 52 2.86 -3.41 11.51
C GLY A 52 3.85 -2.25 11.47
N PHE A 53 3.57 -1.18 12.20
CA PHE A 53 4.47 -0.03 12.32
C PHE A 53 4.52 0.50 13.76
N LYS A 54 5.65 1.10 14.10
CA LYS A 54 5.84 1.93 15.29
C LYS A 54 6.46 3.25 14.86
N ALA A 55 5.86 4.37 15.24
CA ALA A 55 6.36 5.69 14.96
C ALA A 55 6.35 6.57 16.21
N THR A 56 7.32 7.47 16.31
CA THR A 56 7.32 8.59 17.26
C THR A 56 7.11 9.85 16.44
N LEU A 57 6.04 10.58 16.77
CA LEU A 57 5.58 11.75 16.07
C LEU A 57 5.75 12.99 16.93
N ASP A 58 6.26 14.06 16.35
CA ASP A 58 6.43 15.35 17.00
C ASP A 58 5.48 16.37 16.40
N ILE A 59 4.97 17.28 17.20
CA ILE A 59 4.14 18.37 16.70
C ILE A 59 5.07 19.54 16.39
N LEU A 60 5.20 19.87 15.11
CA LEU A 60 6.05 20.96 14.65
C LEU A 60 5.30 22.30 14.59
N GLY A 61 3.97 22.26 14.42
CA GLY A 61 3.12 23.44 14.41
C GLY A 61 1.99 23.33 13.37
N VAL A 62 1.50 24.47 12.92
CA VAL A 62 0.45 24.57 11.90
C VAL A 62 0.94 25.46 10.76
N GLU A 63 0.83 24.96 9.53
CA GLU A 63 1.17 25.68 8.30
C GLU A 63 -0.08 25.75 7.40
N GLY A 64 -0.69 26.95 7.32
CA GLY A 64 -1.97 27.13 6.64
C GLY A 64 -3.06 26.28 7.29
N ASP A 65 -3.66 25.39 6.50
CA ASP A 65 -4.73 24.48 6.94
C ASP A 65 -4.20 23.09 7.37
N ASN A 66 -2.89 22.92 7.52
CA ASN A 66 -2.26 21.64 7.85
C ASN A 66 -1.58 21.70 9.22
N LEU A 67 -1.89 20.72 10.06
CA LEU A 67 -1.07 20.38 11.22
C LEU A 67 0.20 19.69 10.71
N VAL A 68 1.36 20.26 11.02
CA VAL A 68 2.65 19.70 10.62
C VAL A 68 3.18 18.80 11.73
N VAL A 69 3.24 17.51 11.43
CA VAL A 69 3.71 16.47 12.34
C VAL A 69 5.06 15.94 11.84
N GLY A 70 6.12 16.07 12.63
CA GLY A 70 7.41 15.48 12.34
C GLY A 70 7.44 14.00 12.71
N VAL A 71 8.20 13.19 11.97
CA VAL A 71 8.44 11.78 12.27
C VAL A 71 9.87 11.63 12.75
N SER A 72 10.09 11.74 14.06
CA SER A 72 11.44 11.62 14.63
C SER A 72 11.97 10.20 14.55
N LYS A 73 11.09 9.19 14.68
CA LYS A 73 11.46 7.77 14.55
C LYS A 73 10.33 7.00 13.89
N ALA A 74 10.67 6.14 12.93
CA ALA A 74 9.74 5.18 12.38
C ALA A 74 10.40 3.81 12.20
N LYS A 75 9.67 2.76 12.53
CA LYS A 75 10.08 1.36 12.34
C LYS A 75 8.93 0.55 11.78
N LEU A 76 9.22 -0.23 10.75
CA LEU A 76 8.33 -1.28 10.29
C LEU A 76 8.54 -2.53 11.13
N MET A 77 7.46 -3.06 11.69
CA MET A 77 7.46 -4.30 12.44
C MET A 77 7.35 -5.49 11.48
N SER A 78 8.07 -6.58 11.79
CA SER A 78 8.15 -7.78 10.95
C SER A 78 6.92 -8.68 11.08
N VAL A 79 5.72 -8.12 11.11
CA VAL A 79 4.50 -8.92 11.19
C VAL A 79 4.26 -9.55 9.82
N GLY A 80 4.52 -10.84 9.66
CA GLY A 80 4.06 -11.65 8.51
C GLY A 80 4.65 -11.34 7.13
N ILE A 81 5.36 -10.23 6.94
CA ILE A 81 5.78 -9.76 5.60
C ILE A 81 7.29 -9.94 5.38
N LEU A 82 7.64 -10.67 4.32
CA LEU A 82 9.03 -10.83 3.87
C LEU A 82 9.62 -9.49 3.41
N LYS A 83 10.93 -9.32 3.58
CA LYS A 83 11.67 -8.09 3.24
C LYS A 83 11.34 -7.45 1.88
N PRO A 84 11.23 -8.19 0.76
CA PRO A 84 10.92 -7.58 -0.55
C PRO A 84 9.53 -6.92 -0.58
N PHE A 85 8.52 -7.54 0.04
CA PHE A 85 7.15 -7.02 0.05
C PHE A 85 6.96 -5.81 0.98
N ARG A 86 7.89 -5.57 1.92
CA ARG A 86 7.82 -4.40 2.83
C ARG A 86 7.86 -3.09 2.07
N LYS A 87 8.68 -2.97 1.02
CA LYS A 87 8.79 -1.74 0.21
C LYS A 87 7.51 -1.47 -0.56
N ILE A 88 6.91 -2.52 -1.13
CA ILE A 88 5.63 -2.44 -1.86
C ILE A 88 4.51 -2.05 -0.90
N GLY A 89 4.43 -2.74 0.24
CA GLY A 89 3.48 -2.43 1.30
C GLY A 89 3.57 -0.97 1.78
N LEU A 90 4.79 -0.47 2.01
CA LEU A 90 5.01 0.92 2.41
C LEU A 90 4.50 1.91 1.36
N LYS A 91 4.79 1.68 0.07
CA LYS A 91 4.29 2.54 -1.01
C LYS A 91 2.76 2.57 -1.06
N ILE A 92 2.11 1.41 -0.86
CA ILE A 92 0.64 1.30 -0.81
C ILE A 92 0.09 2.05 0.42
N ALA A 93 0.70 1.89 1.59
CA ALA A 93 0.31 2.60 2.81
C ALA A 93 0.39 4.12 2.64
N LEU A 94 1.54 4.60 2.14
CA LEU A 94 1.76 6.03 1.88
C LEU A 94 0.78 6.60 0.85
N LYS A 95 0.44 5.85 -0.21
CA LYS A 95 -0.62 6.23 -1.15
C LYS A 95 -1.98 6.39 -0.44
N GLY A 96 -2.36 5.42 0.40
CA GLY A 96 -3.64 5.47 1.13
C GLY A 96 -3.77 6.65 2.09
N PHE A 97 -2.67 7.05 2.76
CA PHE A 97 -2.66 8.24 3.64
C PHE A 97 -2.92 9.54 2.86
N LYS A 98 -2.35 9.67 1.65
CA LYS A 98 -2.47 10.88 0.82
C LYS A 98 -3.93 11.25 0.52
N ASN A 99 -4.78 10.26 0.27
CA ASN A 99 -6.18 10.45 -0.11
C ASN A 99 -7.08 10.84 1.07
N GLN A 100 -6.58 10.74 2.31
CA GLN A 100 -7.34 11.05 3.52
C GLN A 100 -6.86 12.33 4.21
N GLY A 101 -6.20 13.22 3.46
CA GLY A 101 -5.67 14.48 3.97
C GLY A 101 -4.38 14.33 4.78
N ILE A 102 -3.70 13.18 4.70
CA ILE A 102 -2.41 12.94 5.36
C ILE A 102 -1.32 12.85 4.29
N LEU A 103 -0.61 13.95 4.07
CA LEU A 103 0.46 14.08 3.09
C LEU A 103 1.83 13.84 3.74
N VAL A 104 2.52 12.77 3.35
CA VAL A 104 3.88 12.51 3.82
C VAL A 104 4.89 13.17 2.86
N LYS A 105 5.71 14.08 3.37
CA LYS A 105 6.84 14.71 2.68
C LYS A 105 8.09 14.55 3.53
N GLU A 106 9.06 13.79 3.04
CA GLU A 106 10.32 13.51 3.75
C GLU A 106 10.07 12.94 5.15
N ASP A 107 10.46 13.66 6.20
CA ASP A 107 10.26 13.36 7.62
C ASP A 107 9.04 14.07 8.22
N LYS A 108 8.22 14.73 7.41
CA LYS A 108 7.02 15.46 7.84
C LYS A 108 5.75 14.81 7.30
N ILE A 109 4.74 14.78 8.15
CA ILE A 109 3.37 14.41 7.85
C ILE A 109 2.53 15.67 7.98
N LEU A 110 1.97 16.12 6.88
CA LEU A 110 1.01 17.20 6.81
C LEU A 110 -0.39 16.61 7.01
N VAL A 111 -1.00 16.92 8.14
CA VAL A 111 -2.33 16.43 8.53
C VAL A 111 -3.32 17.57 8.32
N GLY A 112 -4.12 17.49 7.26
CA GLY A 112 -5.19 18.43 6.96
C GLY A 112 -6.32 18.31 7.97
N TYR A 113 -6.28 19.08 9.06
CA TYR A 113 -7.25 18.97 10.14
C TYR A 113 -8.68 19.33 9.68
N LYS A 114 -8.82 20.23 8.71
CA LYS A 114 -10.12 20.54 8.08
C LYS A 114 -10.68 19.34 7.32
N THR A 115 -9.83 18.58 6.62
CA THR A 115 -10.21 17.35 5.91
C THR A 115 -10.67 16.27 6.88
N ILE A 116 -9.92 16.05 7.96
CA ILE A 116 -10.23 15.02 8.98
C ILE A 116 -11.50 15.35 9.76
N LEU A 117 -11.72 16.63 10.08
CA LEU A 117 -12.93 17.07 10.75
C LEU A 117 -14.16 17.11 9.81
N GLY A 118 -14.01 16.79 8.52
CA GLY A 118 -15.11 16.71 7.56
C GLY A 118 -15.56 18.05 7.00
N ASN A 119 -14.60 18.94 6.71
CA ASN A 119 -14.81 20.26 6.11
C ASN A 119 -15.99 21.01 6.74
N ILE A 120 -15.95 21.18 8.07
CA ILE A 120 -16.97 21.87 8.84
C ILE A 120 -16.95 23.35 8.42
N PRO A 121 -17.87 23.81 7.53
CA PRO A 121 -17.74 25.13 6.91
C PRO A 121 -18.00 26.26 7.90
N PHE A 122 -18.59 25.91 9.06
CA PHE A 122 -18.91 26.82 10.13
C PHE A 122 -17.84 26.93 11.22
N LEU A 123 -16.74 26.15 11.17
CA LEU A 123 -15.74 26.12 12.26
C LEU A 123 -14.33 26.44 11.74
N ASN A 124 -13.84 27.64 12.07
CA ASN A 124 -12.46 28.00 11.81
C ASN A 124 -11.63 27.94 13.10
N LEU A 125 -10.59 27.11 13.11
CA LEU A 125 -9.70 26.92 14.24
C LEU A 125 -8.38 27.62 13.98
N ASN A 126 -8.01 28.56 14.86
CA ASN A 126 -6.73 29.23 14.83
C ASN A 126 -5.91 28.83 16.07
N PHE A 127 -4.78 28.17 15.82
CA PHE A 127 -3.94 27.57 16.84
C PHE A 127 -2.88 28.58 17.29
N LYS A 128 -2.95 28.94 18.57
CA LYS A 128 -1.95 29.77 19.24
C LYS A 128 -0.81 28.93 19.81
N GLU A 129 -1.13 27.78 20.37
CA GLU A 129 -0.15 26.88 20.98
C GLU A 129 -0.52 25.43 20.70
N LEU A 130 0.48 24.63 20.35
CA LEU A 130 0.34 23.20 20.12
C LEU A 130 1.62 22.54 20.61
N LYS A 131 1.63 22.11 21.88
CA LYS A 131 2.84 21.63 22.54
C LYS A 131 2.58 20.42 23.42
N ILE A 132 3.50 19.47 23.36
CA ILE A 132 3.55 18.34 24.27
C ILE A 132 4.41 18.72 25.47
N GLN A 133 3.89 18.54 26.67
CA GLN A 133 4.61 18.71 27.92
C GLN A 133 4.43 17.46 28.77
N GLY A 134 5.47 16.63 28.86
CA GLY A 134 5.38 15.32 29.49
C GLY A 134 4.36 14.44 28.76
N GLU A 135 3.28 14.08 29.45
CA GLU A 135 2.23 13.16 28.98
C GLU A 135 0.97 13.86 28.45
N VAL A 136 1.00 15.19 28.33
CA VAL A 136 -0.18 15.98 27.94
C VAL A 136 0.12 16.80 26.70
N LEU A 137 -0.81 16.75 25.75
CA LEU A 137 -0.87 17.66 24.61
C LEU A 137 -1.70 18.89 24.98
N ASN A 138 -1.05 20.05 25.04
CA ASN A 138 -1.70 21.34 25.26
C ASN A 138 -2.02 21.99 23.91
N ILE A 139 -3.28 22.34 23.72
CA ILE A 139 -3.79 23.02 22.53
C ILE A 139 -4.43 24.33 22.97
N GLY A 140 -3.81 25.44 22.61
CA GLY A 140 -4.36 26.79 22.78
C GLY A 140 -4.97 27.27 21.47
N LEU A 141 -6.25 27.57 21.48
CA LEU A 141 -7.00 28.13 20.35
C LEU A 141 -7.40 29.57 20.64
N GLU A 142 -7.34 30.44 19.63
CA GLU A 142 -7.80 31.82 19.72
C GLU A 142 -8.74 32.15 18.57
N LYS A 143 -9.63 33.14 18.77
CA LYS A 143 -10.49 33.69 17.71
C LYS A 143 -11.24 32.60 16.94
N ILE A 144 -11.90 31.70 17.66
CA ILE A 144 -12.70 30.65 17.04
C ILE A 144 -13.99 31.31 16.53
N ASP A 145 -14.11 31.37 15.21
CA ASP A 145 -15.30 31.84 14.52
C ASP A 145 -16.22 30.65 14.23
N VAL A 146 -17.43 30.71 14.81
CA VAL A 146 -18.50 29.75 14.56
C VAL A 146 -19.60 30.43 13.73
N GLU A 147 -19.62 30.14 12.42
CA GLU A 147 -20.60 30.68 11.48
C GLU A 147 -21.87 29.81 11.44
N LEU A 148 -22.73 30.00 12.44
CA LEU A 148 -23.98 29.24 12.62
C LEU A 148 -24.91 29.24 11.39
N SER A 149 -24.77 30.22 10.50
CA SER A 149 -25.52 30.32 9.23
C SER A 149 -25.17 29.21 8.22
N LYS A 150 -23.95 28.66 8.28
CA LYS A 150 -23.45 27.64 7.34
C LYS A 150 -23.75 26.20 7.78
N ILE A 151 -24.39 26.00 8.94
CA ILE A 151 -24.76 24.66 9.44
C ILE A 151 -25.71 23.92 8.48
N LYS A 152 -26.47 24.67 7.65
CA LYS A 152 -27.39 24.10 6.64
C LYS A 152 -26.74 23.86 5.27
N GLU A 153 -25.51 24.32 5.07
CA GLU A 153 -24.81 24.11 3.80
C GLU A 153 -24.25 22.68 3.75
N PRO A 154 -24.48 21.94 2.65
CA PRO A 154 -23.92 20.61 2.49
C PRO A 154 -22.38 20.70 2.51
N VAL A 155 -21.75 19.72 3.16
CA VAL A 155 -20.30 19.60 3.20
C VAL A 155 -19.78 19.47 1.76
N LEU A 156 -18.91 20.40 1.35
CA LEU A 156 -18.23 20.34 0.05
C LEU A 156 -17.34 19.09 0.01
N GLU A 157 -17.67 18.16 -0.89
CA GLU A 157 -16.78 17.05 -1.25
C GLU A 157 -15.51 17.61 -1.89
N ILE A 158 -14.35 17.14 -1.43
CA ILE A 158 -13.05 17.53 -1.95
C ILE A 158 -12.74 16.62 -3.14
N GLU A 159 -12.54 17.19 -4.35
CA GLU A 159 -12.10 16.46 -5.53
C GLU A 159 -10.68 15.89 -5.30
N VAL A 160 -10.59 14.58 -5.04
CA VAL A 160 -9.34 13.81 -5.04
C VAL A 160 -9.02 13.47 -6.50
N ARG A 161 -7.74 13.57 -6.91
CA ARG A 161 -7.32 13.32 -8.31
C ARG A 161 -7.81 11.96 -8.82
N ASP A 162 -8.48 11.98 -9.99
CA ASP A 162 -9.21 10.84 -10.58
C ASP A 162 -8.34 9.58 -10.82
N ASP A 163 -7.04 9.76 -11.10
CA ASP A 163 -6.10 8.67 -11.41
C ASP A 163 -5.87 7.72 -10.23
N ILE A 164 -5.94 8.23 -9.00
CA ILE A 164 -5.73 7.43 -7.78
C ILE A 164 -7.03 6.75 -7.34
N GLU A 165 -8.18 7.37 -7.59
CA GLU A 165 -9.49 6.84 -7.22
C GLU A 165 -9.88 5.59 -8.04
N GLU A 166 -9.53 5.56 -9.33
CA GLU A 166 -9.77 4.40 -10.20
C GLU A 166 -8.90 3.19 -9.82
N GLU A 167 -7.62 3.38 -9.48
CA GLU A 167 -6.74 2.32 -8.98
C GLU A 167 -7.29 1.71 -7.67
N GLU A 168 -7.69 2.56 -6.71
CA GLU A 168 -8.19 2.10 -5.41
C GLU A 168 -9.55 1.38 -5.51
N LYS A 169 -10.47 1.87 -6.36
CA LYS A 169 -11.74 1.18 -6.65
C LYS A 169 -11.49 -0.20 -7.27
N THR A 170 -10.48 -0.32 -8.14
CA THR A 170 -10.13 -1.58 -8.78
C THR A 170 -9.52 -2.58 -7.78
N ASP A 171 -8.59 -2.14 -6.93
CA ASP A 171 -8.01 -2.97 -5.87
C ASP A 171 -9.09 -3.46 -4.89
N ASP A 172 -9.95 -2.56 -4.44
CA ASP A 172 -11.04 -2.87 -3.52
C ASP A 172 -12.04 -3.87 -4.11
N TYR A 173 -12.37 -3.71 -5.39
CA TYR A 173 -13.19 -4.65 -6.13
C TYR A 173 -12.57 -6.05 -6.14
N ILE A 174 -11.29 -6.17 -6.51
CA ILE A 174 -10.54 -7.45 -6.53
C ILE A 174 -10.53 -8.14 -5.16
N MET A 175 -10.36 -7.37 -4.10
CA MET A 175 -10.33 -7.93 -2.74
C MET A 175 -11.70 -8.38 -2.25
N SER A 176 -12.77 -7.73 -2.74
CA SER A 176 -14.15 -8.03 -2.30
C SER A 176 -14.85 -9.13 -3.09
N ILE A 177 -14.37 -9.45 -4.29
CA ILE A 177 -15.05 -10.37 -5.18
C ILE A 177 -14.84 -11.83 -4.75
N ASP A 178 -15.93 -12.56 -4.59
CA ASP A 178 -15.91 -14.00 -4.36
C ASP A 178 -16.14 -14.72 -5.68
N VAL A 179 -15.12 -15.45 -6.15
CA VAL A 179 -15.15 -16.19 -7.41
C VAL A 179 -14.91 -17.67 -7.15
N GLN A 180 -15.59 -18.53 -7.90
CA GLN A 180 -15.31 -19.96 -7.86
C GLN A 180 -13.96 -20.25 -8.52
N LYS A 181 -13.00 -20.71 -7.71
CA LYS A 181 -11.65 -21.00 -8.17
C LYS A 181 -11.57 -22.33 -8.90
N VAL A 182 -10.68 -22.40 -9.89
CA VAL A 182 -10.38 -23.63 -10.62
C VAL A 182 -9.73 -24.64 -9.67
N GLU A 183 -10.29 -25.84 -9.65
CA GLU A 183 -9.73 -26.98 -8.91
C GLU A 183 -9.02 -27.93 -9.86
N ASP A 184 -7.76 -28.24 -9.55
CA ASP A 184 -6.95 -29.20 -10.30
C ASP A 184 -5.93 -29.90 -9.39
N MET A 185 -5.01 -30.66 -9.99
CA MET A 185 -3.96 -31.38 -9.25
C MET A 185 -3.03 -30.44 -8.45
N TYR A 186 -2.87 -29.17 -8.89
CA TYR A 186 -2.08 -28.20 -8.15
C TYR A 186 -2.80 -27.77 -6.88
N THR A 187 -4.14 -27.66 -6.88
CA THR A 187 -4.95 -27.35 -5.69
C THR A 187 -4.64 -28.31 -4.54
N SER A 188 -4.74 -29.62 -4.78
CA SER A 188 -4.45 -30.63 -3.75
C SER A 188 -2.97 -30.64 -3.33
N SER A 189 -2.06 -30.37 -4.28
CA SER A 189 -0.62 -30.31 -4.00
C SER A 189 -0.27 -29.10 -3.12
N ARG A 190 -0.86 -27.94 -3.39
CA ARG A 190 -0.70 -26.73 -2.57
C ARG A 190 -1.20 -26.96 -1.16
N GLU A 191 -2.38 -27.54 -1.01
CA GLU A 191 -2.95 -27.85 0.30
C GLU A 191 -2.03 -28.79 1.11
N TYR A 192 -1.50 -29.83 0.45
CA TYR A 192 -0.50 -30.71 1.05
C TYR A 192 0.73 -29.92 1.53
N VAL A 193 1.32 -29.07 0.68
CA VAL A 193 2.48 -28.25 1.06
C VAL A 193 2.15 -27.35 2.25
N VAL A 194 1.05 -26.60 2.19
CA VAL A 194 0.61 -25.68 3.26
C VAL A 194 0.44 -26.40 4.60
N ASN A 195 -0.12 -27.61 4.59
CA ASN A 195 -0.33 -28.40 5.80
C ASN A 195 0.98 -28.96 6.40
N HIS A 196 2.06 -29.01 5.63
CA HIS A 196 3.39 -29.45 6.09
C HIS A 196 4.34 -28.28 6.37
N ILE A 197 3.91 -27.03 6.21
CA ILE A 197 4.71 -25.86 6.60
C ILE A 197 4.88 -25.88 8.13
N PRO A 198 6.11 -25.73 8.66
CA PRO A 198 6.33 -25.65 10.10
C PRO A 198 5.50 -24.54 10.74
N GLU A 199 4.96 -24.76 11.94
CA GLU A 199 4.08 -23.79 12.63
C GLU A 199 4.69 -22.38 12.71
N LYS A 200 6.01 -22.25 12.88
CA LYS A 200 6.73 -20.96 12.89
C LYS A 200 6.66 -20.16 11.58
N ALA A 201 6.39 -20.84 10.46
CA ALA A 201 6.34 -20.27 9.11
C ALA A 201 4.93 -20.26 8.52
N LYS A 202 3.93 -20.80 9.25
CA LYS A 202 2.55 -20.95 8.78
C LYS A 202 1.86 -19.61 8.50
N ASP A 203 2.19 -18.59 9.29
CA ASP A 203 1.74 -17.20 9.09
C ASP A 203 2.25 -16.59 7.76
N TYR A 204 3.25 -17.21 7.12
CA TYR A 204 3.85 -16.76 5.86
C TYR A 204 3.44 -17.63 4.67
N LYS A 205 2.48 -18.56 4.85
CA LYS A 205 2.12 -19.57 3.85
C LYS A 205 1.83 -18.97 2.47
N ASP A 206 1.07 -17.87 2.39
CA ASP A 206 0.66 -17.31 1.10
C ASP A 206 1.80 -16.56 0.41
N TYR A 207 2.75 -16.00 1.18
CA TYR A 207 4.00 -15.47 0.62
C TYR A 207 4.92 -16.58 0.11
N ILE A 208 4.98 -17.72 0.81
CA ILE A 208 5.76 -18.89 0.39
C ILE A 208 5.15 -19.47 -0.88
N MET A 209 3.82 -19.59 -0.93
CA MET A 209 3.08 -20.12 -2.07
C MET A 209 2.93 -19.12 -3.22
N PHE A 210 3.30 -17.86 -3.05
CA PHE A 210 3.11 -16.81 -4.05
C PHE A 210 3.73 -17.17 -5.41
N LEU A 211 4.98 -17.61 -5.43
CA LEU A 211 5.66 -17.99 -6.67
C LEU A 211 5.08 -19.27 -7.31
N PRO A 212 4.87 -20.38 -6.56
CA PRO A 212 4.11 -21.53 -7.04
C PRO A 212 2.73 -21.18 -7.60
N ASP A 213 1.99 -20.27 -6.93
CA ASP A 213 0.65 -19.83 -7.33
C ASP A 213 0.69 -19.03 -8.64
N ILE A 214 1.75 -18.23 -8.88
CA ILE A 214 1.98 -17.56 -10.18
C ILE A 214 2.22 -18.58 -11.29
N VAL A 215 3.03 -19.61 -11.05
CA VAL A 215 3.29 -20.65 -12.04
C VAL A 215 2.00 -21.39 -12.38
N ALA A 216 1.22 -21.79 -11.39
CA ALA A 216 -0.08 -22.42 -11.59
C ALA A 216 -1.05 -21.51 -12.35
N LEU A 217 -1.12 -20.23 -12.00
CA LEU A 217 -1.93 -19.23 -12.70
C LEU A 217 -1.58 -19.20 -14.20
N ILE A 218 -0.29 -19.09 -14.55
CA ILE A 218 0.13 -19.05 -15.95
C ILE A 218 -0.32 -20.31 -16.69
N PHE A 219 -0.07 -21.50 -16.12
CA PHE A 219 -0.46 -22.77 -16.76
C PHE A 219 -1.98 -22.92 -16.93
N ARG A 220 -2.77 -22.48 -15.95
CA ARG A 220 -4.22 -22.50 -16.01
C ARG A 220 -4.75 -21.53 -17.08
N LEU A 221 -4.22 -20.31 -17.14
CA LEU A 221 -4.57 -19.32 -18.15
C LEU A 221 -4.19 -19.74 -19.58
N LEU A 222 -3.06 -20.45 -19.76
CA LEU A 222 -2.71 -21.03 -21.06
C LEU A 222 -3.76 -22.05 -21.54
N LYS A 223 -4.45 -22.75 -20.61
CA LYS A 223 -5.52 -23.71 -20.91
C LYS A 223 -6.90 -23.06 -21.03
N ASP A 224 -7.15 -21.91 -20.40
CA ASP A 224 -8.46 -21.25 -20.37
C ASP A 224 -8.85 -20.65 -21.74
N ASN A 225 -10.00 -21.04 -22.28
CA ASN A 225 -10.46 -20.60 -23.61
C ASN A 225 -10.82 -19.11 -23.68
N ARG A 226 -11.03 -18.45 -22.54
CA ARG A 226 -11.32 -17.01 -22.46
C ARG A 226 -10.09 -16.15 -22.69
N VAL A 227 -8.89 -16.73 -22.56
CA VAL A 227 -7.62 -16.02 -22.77
C VAL A 227 -7.32 -15.91 -24.27
N PRO A 228 -7.05 -14.70 -24.81
CA PRO A 228 -6.76 -14.52 -26.23
C PRO A 228 -5.58 -15.36 -26.71
N MET A 229 -5.71 -15.98 -27.90
CA MET A 229 -4.65 -16.85 -28.45
C MET A 229 -3.31 -16.13 -28.64
N LYS A 230 -3.35 -14.83 -28.97
CA LYS A 230 -2.15 -13.99 -29.06
C LYS A 230 -1.41 -13.90 -27.73
N THR A 231 -2.15 -13.67 -26.64
CA THR A 231 -1.62 -13.63 -25.27
C THR A 231 -0.99 -14.97 -24.91
N LYS A 232 -1.69 -16.09 -25.20
CA LYS A 232 -1.14 -17.44 -24.97
C LYS A 232 0.15 -17.70 -25.74
N ALA A 233 0.21 -17.27 -26.99
CA ALA A 233 1.41 -17.43 -27.82
C ALA A 233 2.60 -16.63 -27.26
N VAL A 234 2.38 -15.38 -26.85
CA VAL A 234 3.42 -14.53 -26.25
C VAL A 234 3.91 -15.09 -24.93
N VAL A 235 2.99 -15.48 -24.04
CA VAL A 235 3.34 -16.09 -22.74
C VAL A 235 4.05 -17.42 -22.94
N GLY A 236 3.55 -18.26 -23.84
CA GLY A 236 4.17 -19.55 -24.17
C GLY A 236 5.57 -19.40 -24.75
N ALA A 237 5.81 -18.41 -25.63
CA ALA A 237 7.13 -18.09 -26.16
C ALA A 237 8.07 -17.57 -25.05
N SER A 238 7.56 -16.72 -24.15
CA SER A 238 8.33 -16.16 -23.03
C SER A 238 8.76 -17.27 -22.05
N LEU A 239 7.85 -18.19 -21.70
CA LEU A 239 8.20 -19.37 -20.90
C LEU A 239 9.15 -20.31 -21.64
N GLY A 240 8.92 -20.50 -22.94
CA GLY A 240 9.79 -21.30 -23.79
C GLY A 240 11.22 -20.78 -23.78
N TYR A 241 11.41 -19.45 -23.83
CA TYR A 241 12.71 -18.80 -23.71
C TYR A 241 13.37 -19.13 -22.37
N VAL A 242 12.69 -18.88 -21.25
CA VAL A 242 13.22 -19.07 -19.89
C VAL A 242 13.60 -20.53 -19.58
N VAL A 243 12.88 -21.49 -20.16
CA VAL A 243 13.12 -22.94 -19.93
C VAL A 243 14.07 -23.54 -20.99
N CYS A 244 14.38 -22.80 -22.06
CA CYS A 244 15.25 -23.29 -23.13
C CYS A 244 16.70 -23.40 -22.64
N PRO A 245 17.35 -24.58 -22.74
CA PRO A 245 18.74 -24.78 -22.30
C PRO A 245 19.78 -24.18 -23.26
N PHE A 246 19.36 -23.39 -24.26
CA PHE A 246 20.25 -22.75 -25.24
C PHE A 246 20.29 -21.24 -24.97
N ASP A 247 21.34 -20.80 -24.27
CA ASP A 247 21.59 -19.38 -24.03
C ASP A 247 22.01 -18.66 -25.32
N ILE A 248 21.14 -17.78 -25.83
CA ILE A 248 21.45 -16.89 -26.96
C ILE A 248 22.38 -15.74 -26.50
N LEU A 249 22.44 -15.48 -25.19
CA LEU A 249 23.34 -14.51 -24.56
C LEU A 249 24.51 -15.24 -23.87
N PRO A 250 25.78 -14.89 -24.11
CA PRO A 250 26.91 -15.63 -23.55
C PRO A 250 27.01 -15.49 -22.03
N ASP A 251 27.10 -16.63 -21.33
CA ASP A 251 27.33 -16.85 -19.88
C ASP A 251 28.67 -16.29 -19.33
N LYS A 252 29.02 -15.04 -19.64
CA LYS A 252 30.32 -14.48 -19.23
C LYS A 252 30.25 -13.49 -18.07
N ILE A 253 29.05 -13.16 -17.58
CA ILE A 253 28.88 -12.23 -16.45
C ILE A 253 27.87 -12.80 -15.45
N PRO A 254 28.31 -13.21 -14.24
CA PRO A 254 27.41 -13.58 -13.15
C PRO A 254 26.43 -12.42 -12.88
N PHE A 255 25.15 -12.73 -12.61
CA PHE A 255 24.04 -11.80 -12.34
C PHE A 255 23.38 -11.06 -13.52
N VAL A 256 24.04 -10.89 -14.67
CA VAL A 256 23.45 -10.15 -15.82
C VAL A 256 22.45 -11.00 -16.62
N GLY A 257 22.72 -12.30 -16.82
CA GLY A 257 21.78 -13.21 -17.51
C GLY A 257 20.44 -13.38 -16.79
N ALA A 258 20.47 -13.44 -15.45
CA ALA A 258 19.26 -13.62 -14.63
C ALA A 258 18.29 -12.42 -14.66
N LEU A 259 18.79 -11.22 -14.98
CA LEU A 259 17.96 -10.01 -15.10
C LEU A 259 17.17 -9.99 -16.42
N ASP A 260 17.72 -10.56 -17.50
CA ASP A 260 17.04 -10.69 -18.78
C ASP A 260 15.86 -11.66 -18.69
N ASP A 261 16.10 -12.87 -18.15
CA ASP A 261 15.04 -13.87 -17.94
C ASP A 261 13.91 -13.38 -17.04
N LEU A 262 14.26 -12.68 -15.95
CA LEU A 262 13.28 -12.10 -15.04
C LEU A 262 12.43 -11.02 -15.73
N SER A 263 13.04 -10.24 -16.63
CA SER A 263 12.34 -9.24 -17.44
C SER A 263 11.35 -9.88 -18.40
N VAL A 264 11.71 -11.01 -19.01
CA VAL A 264 10.83 -11.81 -19.88
C VAL A 264 9.63 -12.37 -19.09
N ILE A 265 9.85 -12.86 -17.86
CA ILE A 265 8.76 -13.31 -16.98
C ILE A 265 7.82 -12.14 -16.63
N PHE A 266 8.36 -10.98 -16.24
CA PHE A 266 7.52 -9.81 -15.94
C PHE A 266 6.77 -9.30 -17.17
N PHE A 267 7.37 -9.36 -18.35
CA PHE A 267 6.71 -9.04 -19.61
C PHE A 267 5.52 -9.98 -19.88
N ALA A 268 5.70 -11.29 -19.68
CA ALA A 268 4.62 -12.26 -19.84
C ALA A 268 3.48 -12.02 -18.84
N LEU A 269 3.80 -11.74 -17.58
CA LEU A 269 2.82 -11.40 -16.54
C LEU A 269 2.10 -10.08 -16.85
N ASN A 270 2.83 -9.07 -17.35
CA ASN A 270 2.25 -7.80 -17.79
C ASN A 270 1.28 -8.01 -18.95
N ARG A 271 1.60 -8.90 -19.89
CA ARG A 271 0.69 -9.24 -20.98
C ARG A 271 -0.59 -9.91 -20.47
N ILE A 272 -0.48 -10.81 -19.50
CA ILE A 272 -1.63 -11.45 -18.85
C ILE A 272 -2.51 -10.40 -18.17
N ILE A 273 -1.94 -9.56 -17.30
CA ILE A 273 -2.68 -8.57 -16.51
C ILE A 273 -3.44 -7.57 -17.38
N ASN A 274 -2.88 -7.20 -18.54
CA ASN A 274 -3.50 -6.21 -19.42
C ASN A 274 -4.51 -6.82 -20.42
N ASP A 275 -4.33 -8.07 -20.84
CA ASP A 275 -5.17 -8.69 -21.87
C ASP A 275 -6.30 -9.58 -21.32
N VAL A 276 -6.19 -10.06 -20.08
CA VAL A 276 -7.12 -11.03 -19.49
C VAL A 276 -8.02 -10.35 -18.48
N ASP A 277 -9.32 -10.62 -18.57
CA ASP A 277 -10.31 -10.13 -17.61
C ASP A 277 -9.92 -10.54 -16.17
N ILE A 278 -10.02 -9.60 -15.25
CA ILE A 278 -9.62 -9.81 -13.86
C ILE A 278 -10.37 -10.96 -13.18
N ASN A 279 -11.63 -11.20 -13.54
CA ASN A 279 -12.40 -12.33 -13.02
C ASN A 279 -11.78 -13.66 -13.45
N VAL A 280 -11.34 -13.75 -14.71
CA VAL A 280 -10.67 -14.94 -15.23
C VAL A 280 -9.34 -15.16 -14.51
N ILE A 281 -8.58 -14.09 -14.23
CA ILE A 281 -7.34 -14.20 -13.44
C ILE A 281 -7.65 -14.71 -12.03
N LEU A 282 -8.68 -14.17 -11.36
CA LEU A 282 -9.03 -14.55 -9.99
C LEU A 282 -9.58 -15.98 -9.88
N GLU A 283 -10.40 -16.41 -10.84
CA GLU A 283 -10.88 -17.80 -10.93
C GLU A 283 -9.70 -18.78 -11.10
N ASN A 284 -8.68 -18.40 -11.88
CA ASN A 284 -7.52 -19.25 -12.10
C ASN A 284 -6.44 -19.13 -10.99
N TRP A 285 -6.51 -18.10 -10.14
CA TRP A 285 -5.59 -17.88 -9.02
C TRP A 285 -5.92 -18.77 -7.82
N GLN A 286 -4.90 -19.42 -7.25
CA GLN A 286 -5.09 -20.37 -6.16
C GLN A 286 -5.05 -19.74 -4.75
N GLY A 287 -4.23 -18.71 -4.55
CA GLY A 287 -4.04 -18.03 -3.26
C GLY A 287 -5.14 -17.03 -2.92
N GLU A 288 -4.93 -16.18 -1.91
CA GLU A 288 -5.88 -15.11 -1.56
C GLU A 288 -5.87 -13.99 -2.62
N ASN A 289 -7.00 -13.31 -2.82
CA ASN A 289 -7.15 -12.29 -3.87
C ASN A 289 -6.23 -11.09 -3.68
N GLU A 290 -5.86 -10.78 -2.42
CA GLU A 290 -4.88 -9.74 -2.10
C GLU A 290 -3.53 -9.97 -2.82
N PHE A 291 -3.13 -11.22 -3.02
CA PHE A 291 -1.90 -11.54 -3.73
C PHE A 291 -1.99 -11.30 -5.24
N VAL A 292 -3.18 -11.28 -5.83
CA VAL A 292 -3.36 -10.83 -7.22
C VAL A 292 -3.14 -9.31 -7.32
N VAL A 293 -3.59 -8.54 -6.33
CA VAL A 293 -3.27 -7.10 -6.24
C VAL A 293 -1.77 -6.88 -6.10
N ILE A 294 -1.09 -7.69 -5.26
CA ILE A 294 0.38 -7.63 -5.13
C ILE A 294 1.05 -7.96 -6.45
N LEU A 295 0.60 -9.01 -7.15
CA LEU A 295 1.13 -9.40 -8.45
C LEU A 295 1.02 -8.25 -9.45
N ARG A 296 -0.17 -7.64 -9.57
CA ARG A 296 -0.40 -6.49 -10.46
C ARG A 296 0.54 -5.33 -10.15
N LYS A 297 0.61 -4.92 -8.89
CA LYS A 297 1.49 -3.82 -8.45
C LYS A 297 2.97 -4.13 -8.63
N THR A 298 3.36 -5.39 -8.45
CA THR A 298 4.73 -5.85 -8.67
C THR A 298 5.06 -5.74 -10.16
N VAL A 299 4.18 -6.24 -11.02
CA VAL A 299 4.36 -6.18 -12.47
C VAL A 299 4.36 -4.73 -12.96
N GLU A 300 3.44 -3.88 -12.53
CA GLU A 300 3.42 -2.44 -12.85
C GLU A 300 4.71 -1.74 -12.41
N PHE A 301 5.19 -2.04 -11.20
CA PHE A 301 6.45 -1.50 -10.69
C PHE A 301 7.61 -1.89 -11.61
N PHE A 302 7.73 -3.17 -11.98
CA PHE A 302 8.82 -3.65 -12.85
C PHE A 302 8.65 -3.25 -14.32
N SER A 303 7.43 -3.14 -14.84
CA SER A 303 7.13 -2.58 -16.17
C SER A 303 7.61 -1.14 -16.32
N GLY A 304 7.65 -0.38 -15.21
CA GLY A 304 8.27 0.94 -15.17
C GLY A 304 9.80 0.93 -15.26
N PHE A 305 10.46 -0.19 -14.93
CA PHE A 305 11.92 -0.38 -15.06
C PHE A 305 12.33 -0.98 -16.40
N THR A 306 11.54 -1.90 -16.96
CA THR A 306 11.85 -2.63 -18.20
C THR A 306 11.55 -1.82 -19.47
N GLY A 307 11.59 -0.49 -19.37
CA GLY A 307 11.04 0.44 -20.34
C GLY A 307 11.20 -0.03 -21.78
N ALA A 308 10.08 -0.29 -22.45
CA ALA A 308 9.99 -0.35 -23.90
C ALA A 308 10.32 1.02 -24.55
N ASN A 309 11.05 1.91 -23.87
CA ASN A 309 11.44 3.24 -24.31
C ASN A 309 12.70 3.85 -23.64
N ASN A 310 13.51 3.17 -22.82
CA ASN A 310 14.89 3.60 -22.50
C ASN A 310 15.64 2.59 -21.61
N LEU A 311 16.58 1.86 -22.21
CA LEU A 311 17.48 0.89 -21.56
C LEU A 311 18.59 1.54 -20.70
N ASP A 312 18.71 2.87 -20.71
CA ASP A 312 19.81 3.58 -20.06
C ASP A 312 19.71 3.59 -18.51
N ASN A 313 18.51 3.48 -17.94
CA ASN A 313 18.31 3.53 -16.47
C ASN A 313 18.68 2.22 -15.74
N ILE A 314 18.77 1.09 -16.45
CA ILE A 314 19.17 -0.20 -15.85
C ILE A 314 20.67 -0.18 -15.50
N TYR A 315 21.48 0.53 -16.30
CA TYR A 315 22.91 0.71 -16.02
C TYR A 315 23.16 1.59 -14.79
N GLU A 316 22.36 2.63 -14.56
CA GLU A 316 22.50 3.50 -13.37
C GLU A 316 22.24 2.76 -12.04
N VAL A 317 21.28 1.82 -12.02
CA VAL A 317 21.00 1.01 -10.82
C VAL A 317 22.13 0.01 -10.54
N ILE A 318 22.81 -0.46 -11.57
CA ILE A 318 23.97 -1.36 -11.44
C ILE A 318 25.20 -0.57 -10.95
N ASP A 319 25.42 0.66 -11.41
CA ASP A 319 26.53 1.51 -10.95
C ASP A 319 26.37 1.95 -9.48
N VAL A 320 25.14 2.15 -8.99
CA VAL A 320 24.87 2.49 -7.58
C VAL A 320 25.08 1.30 -6.63
N ILE A 321 25.07 0.06 -7.14
CA ILE A 321 25.33 -1.15 -6.34
C ILE A 321 26.83 -1.57 -6.42
N THR A 322 27.57 -1.04 -7.39
CA THR A 322 28.96 -1.44 -7.67
C THR A 322 30.01 -0.36 -7.31
N ASN A 323 29.60 0.74 -6.68
CA ASN A 323 30.47 1.71 -5.98
C ASN A 323 30.06 1.89 -4.51
#